data_AF-Q5GIW9-F1
#
_entry.id   AF-Q5GIW9-F1
#
_cell.length_a   1.000
_cell.length_b   1.000
_cell.length_c   1.000
_cell.angle_alpha   90.00
_cell.angle_beta   90.00
_cell.angle_gamma   90.00
#
_symmetry.space_group_name_H-M   'P 1'
#
loop_
_entity.id
_entity.type
_entity.pdbx_description
1 polymer ?
#
loop_
_entity_poly.entity_id
_entity_poly.type
_entity_poly.pdbx_seq_one_letter_code
_entity_poly.pdbx_strand_id
1 'polypeptide(L)'
;APNQAQGSDRIYGTKKYFTFKGSSDLVATSTQSSIIFFSRVRDNPKNNTFYSNNVAGGSISPFNSLTNWINTNITGDSGYGFRGLTCVNCAPIDLSLGFYLNQSKLTKTDQFSDSGDTIFRLKEHPELGVSFQLGTQHQAHNAYLPPLNFDNTGVAHIGGIQLYFGDSVSIVFRARLHLLENPSMNKTIPQIDLNLGYIKLLPLDTKPKNITFVIRDEGQINVRLKTPQVQLFEKIRECFVTSNAINPSSVTLKP
;
A
#
# COMPACT_ATOMS: atom_id res chain seq x y z
N ALA A 1 -17.68 6.08 8.92
CA ALA A 1 -17.05 7.23 9.61
C ALA A 1 -15.59 6.92 9.92
N PRO A 2 -14.65 7.90 9.88
CA PRO A 2 -13.31 7.66 10.40
C PRO A 2 -13.50 7.12 11.81
N ASN A 3 -12.60 6.26 12.30
CA ASN A 3 -12.65 5.79 13.67
C ASN A 3 -12.84 7.02 14.57
N GLN A 4 -14.00 7.06 15.21
CA GLN A 4 -14.46 8.23 15.93
C GLN A 4 -14.15 8.02 17.40
N ALA A 5 -13.46 8.98 17.99
CA ALA A 5 -13.23 8.97 19.42
C ALA A 5 -14.57 9.08 20.14
N GLN A 6 -14.85 8.10 20.97
CA GLN A 6 -15.90 8.19 21.99
C GLN A 6 -15.23 8.70 23.26
N GLY A 7 -15.55 9.93 23.64
CA GLY A 7 -15.11 10.49 24.91
C GLY A 7 -15.98 9.99 26.06
N SER A 8 -15.39 9.70 27.22
CA SER A 8 -16.18 9.64 28.45
C SER A 8 -16.53 11.06 28.87
N ASP A 9 -17.82 11.37 29.02
CA ASP A 9 -18.27 12.65 29.58
C ASP A 9 -17.85 12.81 31.05
N ARG A 10 -17.48 11.71 31.70
CA ARG A 10 -17.00 11.68 33.08
C ARG A 10 -15.49 11.77 33.14
N ILE A 11 -15.00 12.78 33.86
CA ILE A 11 -13.62 12.87 34.31
C ILE A 11 -13.48 11.95 35.53
N TYR A 12 -12.54 11.01 35.48
CA TYR A 12 -12.20 10.17 36.62
C TYR A 12 -10.98 10.79 37.32
N GLY A 13 -11.24 11.63 38.31
CA GLY A 13 -10.20 12.41 38.99
C GLY A 13 -9.62 13.49 38.08
N THR A 14 -8.37 13.30 37.63
CA THR A 14 -7.70 14.18 36.65
C THR A 14 -7.59 13.54 35.27
N LYS A 15 -8.24 12.39 35.03
CA LYS A 15 -8.14 11.66 33.75
C LYS A 15 -9.45 11.74 32.95
N LYS A 16 -9.34 12.00 31.65
CA LYS A 16 -10.43 11.88 30.69
C LYS A 16 -10.05 10.87 29.61
N TYR A 17 -10.94 9.94 29.32
CA TYR A 17 -10.67 8.84 28.40
C TYR A 17 -11.30 9.12 27.04
N PHE A 18 -10.53 8.88 25.99
CA PHE A 18 -11.00 8.91 24.61
C PHE A 18 -10.66 7.58 23.97
N THR A 19 -11.69 6.83 23.60
CA THR A 19 -11.52 5.53 22.98
C THR A 19 -12.01 5.58 21.55
N PHE A 20 -11.10 5.39 20.61
CA PHE A 20 -11.45 5.12 19.23
C PHE A 20 -12.00 3.71 19.12
N LYS A 21 -13.24 3.59 18.64
CA LYS A 21 -13.92 2.31 18.45
C LYS A 21 -14.28 2.10 16.98
N GLY A 22 -14.40 0.84 16.62
CA GLY A 22 -14.72 0.40 15.26
C GLY A 22 -13.48 0.09 14.44
N SER A 23 -13.65 -0.81 13.48
CA SER A 23 -12.62 -1.15 12.51
C SER A 23 -13.10 -0.80 11.11
N SER A 24 -12.18 -0.42 10.25
CA SER A 24 -12.45 -0.08 8.86
C SER A 24 -11.43 -0.73 7.93
N ASP A 25 -11.71 -0.69 6.62
CA ASP A 25 -10.83 -1.24 5.59
C ASP A 25 -10.39 -0.11 4.64
N LEU A 26 -9.09 -0.06 4.38
CA LEU A 26 -8.46 0.78 3.37
C LEU A 26 -8.02 -0.12 2.21
N VAL A 27 -8.73 -0.05 1.09
CA VAL A 27 -8.56 -1.00 -0.03
C VAL A 27 -8.08 -0.27 -1.29
N ALA A 28 -6.91 -0.67 -1.80
CA ALA A 28 -6.50 -0.32 -3.17
C ALA A 28 -6.91 -1.41 -4.13
N THR A 29 -7.54 -1.04 -5.24
CA THR A 29 -8.01 -1.98 -6.26
C THR A 29 -7.43 -1.57 -7.60
N SER A 30 -6.78 -2.51 -8.26
CA SER A 30 -6.31 -2.30 -9.63
C SER A 30 -7.48 -2.02 -10.55
N THR A 31 -7.38 -0.94 -11.33
CA THR A 31 -8.31 -0.66 -12.43
C THR A 31 -8.02 -1.52 -13.67
N GLN A 32 -6.82 -2.08 -13.77
CA GLN A 32 -6.46 -3.06 -14.79
C GLN A 32 -7.01 -4.43 -14.39
N SER A 33 -7.61 -5.15 -15.34
CA SER A 33 -8.15 -6.50 -15.13
C SER A 33 -7.05 -7.57 -15.13
N SER A 34 -6.03 -7.41 -15.99
CA SER A 34 -4.91 -8.33 -16.13
C SER A 34 -3.62 -7.59 -16.48
N ILE A 35 -2.49 -8.14 -16.07
CA ILE A 35 -1.13 -7.72 -16.44
C ILE A 35 -0.39 -8.94 -16.95
N ILE A 36 0.37 -8.76 -18.03
CA ILE A 36 1.22 -9.79 -18.62
C ILE A 36 2.68 -9.46 -18.32
N PHE A 37 3.49 -10.47 -17.97
CA PHE A 37 4.94 -10.40 -17.87
C PHE A 37 5.57 -11.39 -18.81
N PHE A 38 6.53 -10.92 -19.61
CA PHE A 38 7.36 -11.75 -20.45
C PHE A 38 8.79 -11.20 -20.47
N SER A 39 9.78 -12.09 -20.53
CA SER A 39 11.18 -11.73 -20.78
C SER A 39 11.41 -11.56 -22.27
N ARG A 40 12.04 -10.45 -22.71
CA ARG A 40 12.41 -10.22 -24.11
C ARG A 40 13.69 -10.92 -24.56
N VAL A 41 14.62 -11.24 -23.66
CA VAL A 41 15.97 -11.72 -24.04
C VAL A 41 16.19 -13.15 -23.56
N ARG A 42 16.76 -13.99 -24.44
CA ARG A 42 17.04 -15.44 -24.25
C ARG A 42 17.89 -15.72 -23.00
N ASP A 43 18.88 -14.85 -22.78
CA ASP A 43 19.96 -14.99 -21.81
C ASP A 43 20.05 -13.75 -20.90
N ASN A 44 18.92 -13.25 -20.39
CA ASN A 44 18.89 -12.05 -19.56
C ASN A 44 19.54 -12.32 -18.18
N PRO A 45 20.72 -11.75 -17.87
CA PRO A 45 21.37 -11.92 -16.58
C PRO A 45 20.75 -10.92 -15.58
N LYS A 46 19.56 -11.26 -15.08
CA LYS A 46 18.73 -10.48 -14.12
C LYS A 46 18.22 -9.10 -14.61
N ASN A 47 16.99 -8.81 -14.19
CA ASN A 47 16.30 -7.51 -14.07
C ASN A 47 16.03 -6.62 -15.29
N ASN A 48 16.63 -6.79 -16.48
CA ASN A 48 16.68 -5.61 -17.35
C ASN A 48 15.56 -5.36 -18.37
N THR A 49 14.47 -6.14 -18.43
CA THR A 49 13.35 -5.77 -19.34
C THR A 49 12.10 -6.62 -19.11
N PHE A 50 11.12 -6.07 -18.40
CA PHE A 50 9.77 -6.63 -18.33
C PHE A 50 8.76 -5.64 -18.89
N TYR A 51 7.77 -6.16 -19.61
CA TYR A 51 6.74 -5.38 -20.27
C TYR A 51 5.39 -5.76 -19.69
N SER A 52 4.66 -4.79 -19.14
CA SER A 52 3.23 -4.87 -18.89
C SER A 52 2.47 -4.17 -20.02
N ASN A 53 1.33 -4.73 -20.43
CA ASN A 53 0.52 -4.18 -21.52
C ASN A 53 -0.24 -2.91 -21.09
N ASN A 54 0.44 -1.78 -21.00
CA ASN A 54 -0.21 -0.55 -21.47
C ASN A 54 -0.12 -0.57 -23.00
N VAL A 55 -1.27 -0.49 -23.65
CA VAL A 55 -1.49 -0.61 -25.12
C VAL A 55 -0.78 0.50 -25.93
N ALA A 56 0.03 1.34 -25.28
CA ALA A 56 0.90 2.32 -25.92
C ALA A 56 2.35 2.02 -25.50
N GLY A 57 3.19 1.63 -26.47
CA GLY A 57 4.59 1.25 -26.25
C GLY A 57 5.40 2.31 -25.50
N GLY A 58 5.49 2.14 -24.18
CA GLY A 58 6.26 3.00 -23.27
C GLY A 58 7.73 2.58 -23.18
N SER A 59 8.57 3.59 -22.91
CA SER A 59 10.04 3.50 -22.80
C SER A 59 10.54 2.48 -21.78
N ILE A 60 11.70 1.92 -22.09
CA ILE A 60 12.39 0.82 -21.42
C ILE A 60 13.20 1.37 -20.23
N SER A 61 12.93 0.86 -19.02
CA SER A 61 13.82 1.05 -17.86
C SER A 61 13.84 -0.24 -17.04
N PRO A 62 14.99 -0.67 -16.50
CA PRO A 62 15.14 -1.96 -15.81
C PRO A 62 14.41 -2.11 -14.46
N PHE A 63 13.65 -1.10 -14.01
CA PHE A 63 13.05 -1.06 -12.66
C PHE A 63 11.64 -0.43 -12.60
N ASN A 64 10.91 -0.40 -13.71
CA ASN A 64 9.55 0.13 -13.70
C ASN A 64 8.61 -0.81 -12.92
N SER A 65 8.24 -0.36 -11.72
CA SER A 65 6.91 -0.50 -11.11
C SER A 65 5.86 -1.02 -12.10
N LEU A 66 5.32 -2.22 -11.86
CA LEU A 66 4.52 -2.99 -12.83
C LEU A 66 3.24 -2.28 -13.31
N THR A 67 2.81 -1.30 -12.52
CA THR A 67 1.62 -0.48 -12.74
C THR A 67 1.95 0.98 -12.47
N ASN A 68 1.20 1.91 -13.05
CA ASN A 68 1.00 3.19 -12.36
C ASN A 68 0.53 2.89 -10.93
N TRP A 69 0.73 3.82 -9.99
CA TRP A 69 0.27 3.62 -8.61
C TRP A 69 -1.17 3.08 -8.61
N ILE A 70 -1.35 1.87 -8.05
CA ILE A 70 -2.69 1.33 -7.79
C ILE A 70 -3.18 2.14 -6.60
N ASN A 71 -3.89 3.21 -6.91
CA ASN A 71 -4.43 4.11 -5.91
C ASN A 71 -5.58 3.42 -5.18
N THR A 72 -5.76 3.77 -3.91
CA THR A 72 -7.00 3.44 -3.22
C THR A 72 -8.20 4.01 -3.94
N ASN A 73 -9.17 3.14 -4.25
CA ASN A 73 -10.53 3.61 -4.38
C ASN A 73 -11.05 3.71 -2.95
N ILE A 74 -10.91 4.89 -2.34
CA ILE A 74 -11.37 5.11 -0.97
C ILE A 74 -12.90 5.15 -1.01
N THR A 75 -13.51 3.99 -0.89
CA THR A 75 -14.94 3.87 -0.66
C THR A 75 -15.15 3.72 0.84
N GLY A 76 -15.26 4.86 1.54
CA GLY A 76 -15.55 4.89 2.97
C GLY A 76 -14.46 5.55 3.83
N ASP A 77 -14.69 5.53 5.13
CA ASP A 77 -14.14 6.55 6.00
C ASP A 77 -12.79 6.18 6.64
N SER A 78 -11.78 6.73 6.00
CA SER A 78 -10.35 6.45 6.06
C SER A 78 -9.49 6.65 7.30
N GLY A 79 -9.94 6.94 8.52
CA GLY A 79 -8.95 7.49 9.47
C GLY A 79 -9.40 7.69 10.90
N TYR A 80 -8.95 8.77 11.52
CA TYR A 80 -9.21 9.07 12.93
C TYR A 80 -9.88 10.43 13.06
N GLY A 81 -10.83 10.57 13.97
CA GLY A 81 -11.42 11.87 14.25
C GLY A 81 -12.00 12.01 15.65
N PHE A 82 -11.88 13.22 16.18
CA PHE A 82 -12.58 13.67 17.39
C PHE A 82 -13.92 14.35 17.02
N ARG A 83 -14.55 13.94 15.91
CA ARG A 83 -15.84 14.47 15.48
C ARG A 83 -16.86 14.35 16.61
N GLY A 84 -17.68 15.39 16.78
CA GLY A 84 -18.70 15.43 17.84
C GLY A 84 -18.14 15.69 19.26
N LEU A 85 -16.82 15.78 19.42
CA LEU A 85 -16.19 16.24 20.65
C LEU A 85 -15.72 17.67 20.44
N THR A 86 -16.07 18.58 21.34
CA THR A 86 -15.62 19.97 21.30
C THR A 86 -14.72 20.27 22.49
N CYS A 87 -13.73 21.12 22.27
CA CYS A 87 -12.94 21.71 23.34
C CYS A 87 -12.65 23.17 23.01
N VAL A 88 -12.80 24.05 24.00
CA VAL A 88 -12.44 25.46 23.91
C VAL A 88 -11.00 25.62 24.41
N ASN A 89 -10.12 26.22 23.59
CA ASN A 89 -8.71 26.50 23.92
C ASN A 89 -7.87 25.25 24.27
N CYS A 90 -8.15 24.12 23.63
CA CYS A 90 -7.28 22.94 23.68
C CYS A 90 -6.14 23.05 22.66
N ALA A 91 -4.95 22.60 23.05
CA ALA A 91 -3.88 22.30 22.11
C ALA A 91 -4.26 21.10 21.21
N PRO A 92 -3.71 20.99 19.99
CA PRO A 92 -3.89 19.80 19.17
C PRO A 92 -3.29 18.57 19.85
N ILE A 93 -3.80 17.40 19.49
CA ILE A 93 -3.32 16.10 19.94
C ILE A 93 -2.52 15.46 18.80
N ASP A 94 -1.29 15.07 19.09
CA ASP A 94 -0.43 14.29 18.18
C ASP A 94 -0.81 12.80 18.21
N LEU A 95 -1.61 12.34 17.25
CA LEU A 95 -1.96 10.93 17.14
C LEU A 95 -0.83 10.12 16.50
N SER A 96 -0.10 9.36 17.32
CA SER A 96 0.96 8.47 16.83
C SER A 96 0.40 7.15 16.32
N LEU A 97 0.61 6.84 15.04
CA LEU A 97 0.09 5.63 14.43
C LEU A 97 1.21 4.60 14.23
N GLY A 98 0.87 3.32 14.35
CA GLY A 98 1.71 2.21 13.93
C GLY A 98 1.05 1.50 12.76
N PHE A 99 1.84 1.16 11.74
CA PHE A 99 1.44 0.16 10.75
C PHE A 99 2.12 -1.17 11.06
N TYR A 100 1.29 -2.20 11.17
CA TYR A 100 1.69 -3.54 11.54
C TYR A 100 1.62 -4.42 10.29
N LEU A 101 2.78 -4.81 9.76
CA LEU A 101 2.89 -5.62 8.56
C LEU A 101 2.29 -7.02 8.79
N ASN A 102 1.53 -7.52 7.82
CA ASN A 102 1.07 -8.90 7.83
C ASN A 102 2.18 -9.86 7.41
N GLN A 103 3.03 -10.22 8.38
CA GLN A 103 4.15 -11.13 8.18
C GLN A 103 3.73 -12.58 7.85
N SER A 104 2.45 -12.94 7.99
CA SER A 104 1.94 -14.25 7.54
C SER A 104 1.76 -14.32 6.02
N LYS A 105 1.60 -13.17 5.35
CA LYS A 105 1.40 -13.07 3.90
C LYS A 105 2.60 -12.45 3.17
N LEU A 106 3.38 -11.64 3.87
CA LEU A 106 4.47 -10.86 3.31
C LEU A 106 5.80 -11.17 3.99
N THR A 107 6.88 -11.07 3.22
CA THR A 107 8.26 -11.15 3.73
C THR A 107 9.02 -9.92 3.27
N LYS A 108 9.70 -9.22 4.19
CA LYS A 108 10.56 -8.09 3.86
C LYS A 108 11.70 -8.57 2.95
N THR A 109 12.04 -7.78 1.93
CA THR A 109 13.19 -8.03 1.07
C THR A 109 14.21 -6.91 1.21
N ASP A 110 15.41 -7.11 0.67
CA ASP A 110 16.44 -6.07 0.54
C ASP A 110 16.26 -5.20 -0.72
N GLN A 111 15.12 -5.35 -1.43
CA GLN A 111 14.81 -4.60 -2.64
C GLN A 111 13.94 -3.38 -2.32
N PHE A 112 14.16 -2.31 -3.08
CA PHE A 112 13.43 -1.05 -2.95
C PHE A 112 12.86 -0.64 -4.31
N SER A 113 11.70 0.04 -4.30
CA SER A 113 11.16 0.67 -5.50
C SER A 113 12.01 1.88 -5.92
N ASP A 114 11.75 2.38 -7.13
CA ASP A 114 12.21 3.67 -7.64
C ASP A 114 11.93 4.85 -6.68
N SER A 115 10.85 4.79 -5.92
CA SER A 115 10.47 5.75 -4.87
C SER A 115 11.16 5.51 -3.51
N GLY A 116 12.00 4.49 -3.39
CA GLY A 116 12.69 4.11 -2.15
C GLY A 116 11.85 3.29 -1.18
N ASP A 117 10.64 2.84 -1.56
CA ASP A 117 9.78 2.04 -0.69
C ASP A 117 10.29 0.60 -0.64
N THR A 118 10.25 -0.01 0.55
CA THR A 118 10.59 -1.42 0.71
C THR A 118 9.65 -2.29 -0.11
N ILE A 119 10.20 -3.23 -0.88
CA ILE A 119 9.42 -4.24 -1.60
C ILE A 119 9.28 -5.47 -0.69
N PHE A 120 8.04 -5.91 -0.50
CA PHE A 120 7.69 -7.11 0.26
C PHE A 120 7.33 -8.25 -0.67
N ARG A 121 7.97 -9.40 -0.52
CA ARG A 121 7.66 -10.62 -1.27
C ARG A 121 6.34 -11.22 -0.79
N LEU A 122 5.47 -11.58 -1.71
CA LEU A 122 4.26 -12.36 -1.42
C LEU A 122 4.65 -13.80 -1.12
N LYS A 123 4.21 -14.36 0.01
CA LYS A 123 4.56 -15.75 0.37
C LYS A 123 3.92 -16.81 -0.53
N GLU A 124 2.68 -16.56 -0.97
CA GLU A 124 1.92 -17.50 -1.80
C GLU A 124 2.35 -17.46 -3.28
N HIS A 125 2.86 -16.32 -3.72
CA HIS A 125 3.37 -16.09 -5.07
C HIS A 125 4.73 -15.38 -4.99
N PRO A 126 5.81 -16.12 -4.66
CA PRO A 126 7.13 -15.55 -4.39
C PRO A 126 7.78 -14.87 -5.60
N GLU A 127 7.25 -15.10 -6.80
CA GLU A 127 7.64 -14.37 -8.00
C GLU A 127 7.24 -12.90 -7.94
N LEU A 128 6.24 -12.56 -7.11
CA LEU A 128 5.69 -11.22 -6.98
C LEU A 128 6.11 -10.54 -5.66
N GLY A 129 6.30 -9.24 -5.76
CA GLY A 129 6.48 -8.32 -4.66
C GLY A 129 5.43 -7.22 -4.66
N VAL A 130 5.29 -6.54 -3.53
CA VAL A 130 4.46 -5.35 -3.38
C VAL A 130 5.24 -4.29 -2.63
N SER A 131 5.24 -3.06 -3.13
CA SER A 131 5.60 -1.89 -2.34
C SER A 131 4.38 -1.01 -2.17
N PHE A 132 4.37 -0.21 -1.12
CA PHE A 132 3.25 0.67 -0.85
C PHE A 132 3.63 1.91 -0.08
N GLN A 133 2.79 2.92 -0.20
CA GLN A 133 2.87 4.16 0.53
C GLN A 133 1.54 4.46 1.20
N LEU A 134 1.65 4.96 2.42
CA LEU A 134 0.54 5.55 3.15
C LEU A 134 0.62 7.05 3.02
N GLY A 135 -0.51 7.72 3.13
CA GLY A 135 -0.59 9.17 3.14
C GLY A 135 -1.69 9.64 4.06
N THR A 136 -1.71 10.94 4.31
CA THR A 136 -2.75 11.60 5.08
C THR A 136 -3.41 12.67 4.24
N GLN A 137 -4.72 12.77 4.35
CA GLN A 137 -5.54 13.84 3.81
C GLN A 137 -6.22 14.53 4.98
N HIS A 138 -5.78 15.75 5.25
CA HIS A 138 -6.34 16.61 6.28
C HIS A 138 -6.42 18.04 5.76
N GLN A 139 -7.63 18.60 5.70
CA GLN A 139 -7.88 19.94 5.17
C GLN A 139 -7.26 20.11 3.75
N ALA A 140 -6.45 21.14 3.52
CA ALA A 140 -5.75 21.39 2.25
C ALA A 140 -4.41 20.62 2.11
N HIS A 141 -4.05 19.77 3.08
CA HIS A 141 -2.80 19.02 3.08
C HIS A 141 -3.04 17.54 2.74
N ASN A 142 -2.67 17.19 1.51
CA ASN A 142 -2.65 15.84 1.01
C ASN A 142 -1.20 15.45 0.74
N ALA A 143 -0.63 14.57 1.57
CA ALA A 143 0.75 14.15 1.43
C ALA A 143 0.88 12.64 1.63
N TYR A 144 1.64 12.00 0.75
CA TYR A 144 2.16 10.67 1.00
C TYR A 144 3.36 10.76 1.94
N LEU A 145 3.46 9.78 2.83
CA LEU A 145 4.55 9.65 3.75
C LEU A 145 5.81 9.19 3.01
N PRO A 146 7.00 9.51 3.53
CA PRO A 146 8.24 8.89 3.06
C PRO A 146 8.19 7.37 3.28
N PRO A 147 9.11 6.62 2.63
CA PRO A 147 9.24 5.18 2.82
C PRO A 147 9.18 4.77 4.29
N LEU A 148 8.29 3.82 4.59
CA LEU A 148 8.08 3.34 5.94
C LEU A 148 9.30 2.57 6.43
N ASN A 149 9.79 2.92 7.61
CA ASN A 149 10.86 2.19 8.27
C ASN A 149 10.28 1.15 9.24
N PHE A 150 10.38 -0.12 8.85
CA PHE A 150 9.90 -1.26 9.64
C PHE A 150 10.99 -1.77 10.58
N ASP A 151 10.65 -1.85 11.87
CA ASP A 151 11.47 -2.51 12.87
C ASP A 151 11.49 -4.04 12.72
N ASN A 152 12.25 -4.72 13.58
CA ASN A 152 12.39 -6.17 13.56
C ASN A 152 11.10 -6.92 13.92
N THR A 153 10.11 -6.24 14.49
CA THR A 153 8.80 -6.81 14.81
C THR A 153 7.78 -6.63 13.69
N GLY A 154 8.19 -5.99 12.58
CA GLY A 154 7.32 -5.70 11.44
C GLY A 154 6.41 -4.50 11.67
N VAL A 155 6.77 -3.60 12.57
CA VAL A 155 6.02 -2.37 12.86
C VAL A 155 6.74 -1.18 12.27
N ALA A 156 6.02 -0.34 11.55
CA ALA A 156 6.49 0.96 11.09
C ALA A 156 5.75 2.07 11.85
N HIS A 157 6.51 2.95 12.50
CA HIS A 157 5.94 4.14 13.13
C HIS A 157 5.60 5.17 12.07
N ILE A 158 4.32 5.51 12.01
CA ILE A 158 3.78 6.55 11.16
C ILE A 158 3.57 7.75 12.06
N GLY A 159 4.27 8.84 11.76
CA GLY A 159 4.41 10.02 12.63
C GLY A 159 3.07 10.59 13.15
N GLY A 160 3.19 11.46 14.17
CA GLY A 160 2.05 12.06 14.86
C GLY A 160 1.18 12.91 13.93
N ILE A 161 -0.07 12.50 13.70
CA ILE A 161 -1.06 13.33 13.02
C ILE A 161 -1.65 14.30 14.04
N GLN A 162 -1.39 15.60 13.87
CA GLN A 162 -2.01 16.64 14.69
C GLN A 162 -3.48 16.79 14.37
N LEU A 163 -4.32 16.58 15.37
CA LEU A 163 -5.77 16.78 15.28
C LEU A 163 -6.29 17.62 16.43
N TYR A 164 -7.21 18.53 16.13
CA TYR A 164 -8.00 19.23 17.12
C TYR A 164 -9.28 18.44 17.46
N PHE A 165 -9.87 18.74 18.62
CA PHE A 165 -11.22 18.28 18.92
C PHE A 165 -12.21 18.86 17.91
N GLY A 166 -13.05 18.00 17.33
CA GLY A 166 -13.97 18.35 16.25
C GLY A 166 -13.45 17.98 14.86
N ASP A 167 -12.13 17.78 14.70
CA ASP A 167 -11.51 17.47 13.42
C ASP A 167 -11.43 15.96 13.12
N SER A 168 -11.06 15.65 11.88
CA SER A 168 -10.81 14.29 11.42
C SER A 168 -9.76 14.26 10.31
N VAL A 169 -8.86 13.28 10.34
CA VAL A 169 -7.93 12.95 9.25
C VAL A 169 -8.42 11.71 8.51
N SER A 170 -8.20 11.69 7.19
CA SER A 170 -8.29 10.47 6.39
C SER A 170 -6.89 9.96 6.07
N ILE A 171 -6.71 8.66 6.12
CA ILE A 171 -5.51 7.95 5.71
C ILE A 171 -5.77 7.40 4.31
N VAL A 172 -4.81 7.60 3.42
CA VAL A 172 -4.84 7.12 2.05
C VAL A 172 -3.72 6.12 1.81
N PHE A 173 -3.87 5.30 0.79
CA PHE A 173 -2.92 4.24 0.50
C PHE A 173 -2.77 4.09 -1.02
N ARG A 174 -1.59 3.68 -1.44
CA ARG A 174 -1.32 3.28 -2.82
C ARG A 174 -0.29 2.19 -2.82
N ALA A 175 -0.38 1.30 -3.80
CA ALA A 175 0.55 0.19 -3.94
C ALA A 175 1.06 0.03 -5.37
N ARG A 176 2.18 -0.66 -5.48
CA ARG A 176 2.79 -1.10 -6.74
C ARG A 176 3.11 -2.57 -6.60
N LEU A 177 2.75 -3.34 -7.63
CA LEU A 177 3.24 -4.70 -7.75
C LEU A 177 4.64 -4.66 -8.38
N HIS A 178 5.45 -5.64 -8.03
CA HIS A 178 6.81 -5.87 -8.54
C HIS A 178 6.97 -7.33 -8.96
N LEU A 179 7.77 -7.58 -9.99
CA LEU A 179 8.22 -8.93 -10.34
C LEU A 179 9.62 -9.09 -9.74
N LEU A 180 9.81 -10.08 -8.87
CA LEU A 180 11.05 -10.28 -8.13
C LEU A 180 12.03 -11.19 -8.84
N GLU A 181 11.51 -12.16 -9.61
CA GLU A 181 12.30 -13.19 -10.27
C GLU A 181 11.75 -13.43 -11.68
N ASN A 182 12.63 -13.80 -12.60
CA ASN A 182 12.24 -14.14 -13.98
C ASN A 182 11.29 -15.36 -13.94
N PRO A 183 10.18 -15.34 -14.69
CA PRO A 183 9.32 -16.50 -14.78
C PRO A 183 10.05 -17.65 -15.49
N SER A 184 10.14 -18.78 -14.80
CA SER A 184 10.74 -20.02 -15.32
C SER A 184 9.74 -20.91 -16.06
N MET A 185 8.45 -20.58 -16.00
CA MET A 185 7.36 -21.30 -16.64
C MET A 185 6.17 -20.37 -16.84
N ASN A 186 5.31 -20.70 -17.81
CA ASN A 186 4.05 -20.00 -17.98
C ASN A 186 3.16 -20.24 -16.74
N LYS A 187 2.66 -19.15 -16.13
CA LYS A 187 1.84 -19.21 -14.92
C LYS A 187 0.82 -18.09 -14.95
N THR A 188 -0.44 -18.41 -14.68
CA THR A 188 -1.46 -17.37 -14.41
C THR A 188 -1.71 -17.34 -12.92
N ILE A 189 -1.49 -16.17 -12.32
CA ILE A 189 -1.81 -15.85 -10.94
C ILE A 189 -3.15 -15.09 -10.97
N PRO A 190 -4.19 -15.58 -10.28
CA PRO A 190 -5.49 -14.92 -10.26
C PRO A 190 -5.40 -13.55 -9.56
N GLN A 191 -6.50 -12.79 -9.60
CA GLN A 191 -6.63 -11.63 -8.72
C GLN A 191 -6.56 -12.08 -7.24
N ILE A 192 -5.84 -11.33 -6.43
CA ILE A 192 -5.62 -11.62 -5.01
C ILE A 192 -6.17 -10.45 -4.20
N ASP A 193 -6.95 -10.73 -3.17
CA ASP A 193 -7.24 -9.77 -2.10
C ASP A 193 -6.15 -9.91 -1.02
N LEU A 194 -5.07 -9.16 -1.21
CA LEU A 194 -3.86 -9.25 -0.41
C LEU A 194 -3.98 -8.37 0.83
N ASN A 195 -4.03 -8.98 2.02
CA ASN A 195 -3.93 -8.26 3.29
C ASN A 195 -2.48 -7.88 3.58
N LEU A 196 -2.18 -6.58 3.53
CA LEU A 196 -0.84 -6.04 3.78
C LEU A 196 -0.53 -5.86 5.27
N GLY A 197 -1.55 -5.68 6.09
CA GLY A 197 -1.40 -5.31 7.50
C GLY A 197 -2.55 -4.47 7.99
N TYR A 198 -2.30 -3.75 9.08
CA TYR A 198 -3.28 -2.83 9.66
C TYR A 198 -2.60 -1.62 10.29
N ILE A 199 -3.33 -0.52 10.36
CA ILE A 199 -2.95 0.71 11.07
C ILE A 199 -3.69 0.73 12.40
N LYS A 200 -2.97 1.09 13.45
CA LYS A 200 -3.53 1.24 14.79
C LYS A 200 -2.90 2.43 15.51
N LEU A 201 -3.70 3.14 16.29
CA LEU A 201 -3.18 4.21 17.14
C LEU A 201 -2.39 3.59 18.29
N LEU A 202 -1.20 4.11 18.51
CA LEU A 202 -0.39 3.77 19.67
C LEU A 202 -1.01 4.42 20.91
N PRO A 203 -1.13 3.70 22.05
CA PRO A 203 -1.64 4.27 23.28
C PRO A 203 -0.91 5.56 23.64
N LEU A 204 -1.66 6.62 23.89
CA LEU A 204 -1.12 7.95 24.19
C LEU A 204 -1.78 8.50 25.44
N ASP A 205 -0.94 8.97 26.36
CA ASP A 205 -1.36 9.76 27.51
C ASP A 205 -0.75 11.15 27.36
N THR A 206 -1.58 12.18 27.21
CA THR A 206 -1.13 13.57 27.08
C THR A 206 -1.73 14.45 28.16
N LYS A 207 -0.97 15.43 28.65
CA LYS A 207 -1.37 16.31 29.76
C LYS A 207 -1.34 17.78 29.29
N PRO A 208 -2.34 18.24 28.53
CA PRO A 208 -2.35 19.62 28.03
C PRO A 208 -2.49 20.67 29.14
N LYS A 209 -3.03 20.33 30.32
CA LYS A 209 -3.10 21.19 31.53
C LYS A 209 -3.14 20.35 32.83
N ASN A 210 -4.19 20.49 33.64
CA ASN A 210 -4.43 19.72 34.88
C ASN A 210 -5.21 18.42 34.63
N ILE A 211 -5.61 18.15 33.38
CA ILE A 211 -6.29 16.94 32.97
C ILE A 211 -5.34 16.14 32.08
N THR A 212 -5.21 14.85 32.36
CA THR A 212 -4.56 13.86 31.50
C THR A 212 -5.61 13.27 30.58
N PHE A 213 -5.39 13.39 29.27
CA PHE A 213 -6.15 12.67 28.26
C PHE A 213 -5.51 11.31 28.06
N VAL A 214 -6.32 10.28 28.23
CA VAL A 214 -5.95 8.88 28.06
C VAL A 214 -6.60 8.41 26.77
N ILE A 215 -5.80 8.24 25.72
CA ILE A 215 -6.28 7.99 24.38
C ILE A 215 -5.96 6.54 24.01
N ARG A 216 -6.98 5.79 23.62
CA ARG A 216 -6.91 4.37 23.33
C ARG A 216 -7.62 4.05 22.02
N ASP A 217 -7.24 2.95 21.41
CA ASP A 217 -7.83 2.45 20.18
C ASP A 217 -8.16 0.96 20.34
N GLU A 218 -9.46 0.67 20.39
CA GLU A 218 -10.01 -0.68 20.45
C GLU A 218 -10.23 -1.27 19.05
N GLY A 219 -10.06 -0.46 18.00
CA GLY A 219 -10.20 -0.84 16.61
C GLY A 219 -8.87 -1.03 15.89
N GLN A 220 -8.97 -1.03 14.56
CA GLN A 220 -7.86 -0.95 13.60
C GLN A 220 -8.38 -0.60 12.20
N ILE A 221 -7.48 -0.11 11.33
CA ILE A 221 -7.76 0.11 9.91
C ILE A 221 -6.99 -0.95 9.12
N ASN A 222 -7.67 -1.94 8.55
CA ASN A 222 -7.00 -2.97 7.76
C ASN A 222 -6.58 -2.41 6.41
N VAL A 223 -5.41 -2.77 5.91
CA VAL A 223 -4.90 -2.30 4.61
C VAL A 223 -4.84 -3.49 3.65
N ARG A 224 -5.61 -3.41 2.56
CA ARG A 224 -5.71 -4.48 1.56
C ARG A 224 -5.44 -3.99 0.15
N LEU A 225 -4.83 -4.84 -0.67
CA LEU A 225 -4.61 -4.63 -2.08
C LEU A 225 -5.34 -5.71 -2.90
N LYS A 226 -6.29 -5.31 -3.71
CA LYS A 226 -6.87 -6.15 -4.76
C LYS A 226 -6.05 -6.04 -6.03
N THR A 227 -5.27 -7.08 -6.32
CA THR A 227 -4.35 -7.13 -7.47
C THR A 227 -5.13 -7.36 -8.77
N PRO A 228 -4.57 -6.95 -9.92
CA PRO A 228 -5.00 -7.51 -11.21
C PRO A 228 -4.62 -9.00 -11.29
N GLN A 229 -5.21 -9.70 -12.25
CA GLN A 229 -4.68 -10.99 -12.67
C GLN A 229 -3.26 -10.79 -13.22
N VAL A 230 -2.35 -11.72 -12.97
CA VAL A 230 -0.99 -11.66 -13.48
C VAL A 230 -0.70 -12.89 -14.33
N GLN A 231 -0.28 -12.68 -15.57
CA GLN A 231 0.13 -13.74 -16.49
C GLN A 231 1.63 -13.68 -16.68
N LEU A 232 2.33 -14.68 -16.17
CA LEU A 232 3.76 -14.87 -16.34
C LEU A 232 3.98 -15.77 -17.55
N PHE A 233 4.85 -15.34 -18.47
CA PHE A 233 5.28 -16.16 -19.59
C PHE A 233 6.79 -16.37 -19.56
N GLU A 234 7.16 -17.63 -19.67
CA GLU A 234 8.54 -18.04 -19.89
C GLU A 234 9.00 -17.56 -21.27
N LYS A 235 10.18 -16.92 -21.33
CA LYS A 235 11.00 -16.64 -22.53
C LYS A 235 10.24 -16.65 -23.86
N ILE A 236 9.51 -15.58 -24.18
CA ILE A 236 8.88 -15.42 -25.50
C ILE A 236 9.85 -14.63 -26.41
N ARG A 237 10.09 -15.13 -27.63
CA ARG A 237 10.78 -14.35 -28.67
C ARG A 237 9.91 -13.15 -29.05
N GLU A 238 10.45 -11.94 -28.97
CA GLU A 238 9.88 -10.82 -29.70
C GLU A 238 10.17 -11.02 -31.19
N CYS A 239 9.14 -11.35 -31.98
CA CYS A 239 9.25 -11.36 -33.44
C CYS A 239 9.01 -9.93 -33.94
N PHE A 240 10.06 -9.26 -34.40
CA PHE A 240 9.90 -8.03 -35.17
C PHE A 240 9.47 -8.37 -36.59
N VAL A 241 8.27 -7.96 -36.99
CA VAL A 241 7.92 -7.89 -38.41
C VAL A 241 8.66 -6.68 -38.99
N THR A 242 9.84 -6.92 -39.57
CA THR A 242 10.50 -5.88 -40.37
C THR A 242 9.80 -5.81 -41.72
N SER A 243 9.33 -4.63 -42.11
CA SER A 243 8.72 -4.38 -43.42
C SER A 243 9.69 -4.57 -44.60
N ASN A 244 10.98 -4.84 -44.32
CA ASN A 244 12.05 -5.04 -45.29
C ASN A 244 12.64 -6.46 -45.23
N ALA A 245 11.81 -7.48 -45.03
CA ALA A 245 12.26 -8.87 -45.14
C ALA A 245 12.46 -9.24 -46.62
N ILE A 246 13.72 -9.37 -47.04
CA ILE A 246 14.09 -10.07 -48.26
C ILE A 246 13.74 -11.54 -48.04
N ASN A 247 12.59 -11.97 -48.58
CA ASN A 247 11.96 -13.29 -48.43
C ASN A 247 11.44 -13.64 -47.02
N PRO A 248 10.14 -13.44 -46.73
CA PRO A 248 9.57 -13.91 -45.48
C PRO A 248 9.61 -15.45 -45.44
N SER A 249 10.41 -16.01 -44.53
CA SER A 249 10.24 -17.41 -44.13
C SER A 249 8.92 -17.48 -43.34
N SER A 250 7.89 -18.09 -43.92
CA SER A 250 6.60 -18.26 -43.27
C SER A 250 6.77 -19.11 -42.00
N VAL A 251 6.63 -18.47 -40.83
CA VAL A 251 6.54 -19.20 -39.56
C VAL A 251 5.07 -19.56 -39.34
N THR A 252 4.73 -20.82 -39.59
CA THR A 252 3.40 -21.34 -39.27
C THR A 252 3.34 -21.65 -37.77
N LEU A 253 2.50 -20.92 -37.03
CA LEU A 253 2.15 -21.30 -35.66
C LEU A 253 1.35 -22.60 -35.74
N LYS A 254 1.88 -23.68 -35.16
CA LYS A 254 1.10 -24.90 -34.97
C LYS A 254 0.13 -24.69 -33.80
N PRO A 255 -1.14 -25.08 -33.96
CA PRO A 255 -2.13 -25.03 -32.88
C PRO A 255 -1.74 -25.91 -31.69
#